data_AF-A0A6J3GCI0-F1
#
_entry.id   AF-A0A6J3GCI0-F1
#
_cell.length_a   1.000
_cell.length_b   1.000
_cell.length_c   1.000
_cell.angle_alpha   90.00
_cell.angle_beta   90.00
_cell.angle_gamma   90.00
#
_symmetry.space_group_name_H-M   'P 1'
#
loop_
_entity.id
_entity.type
_entity.pdbx_description
1 polymer ?
#
loop_
_entity_poly.entity_id
_entity_poly.type
_entity_poly.pdbx_seq_one_letter_code
_entity_poly.pdbx_strand_id
1 'polypeptide(L)'
;MSTQRLRNEDYHDYSSTDVSPEESPSEGLSRLSSPGSYQRFGQSNSTTLNKSFVDYGETVTYGLESSPCSWLRNHAHWGRHVVDFFLIVTQLGFCCVYFVFLAENFKQVVEAANGTTNNCHNNETVILTPTMDSRLYMLSFLPFLVLLVFVRSLRALSVFSLLANITMLVSLIMIYQFIVQRIPDPSNLPLVAPWKTYPLFFGTAIFAFEGIGMVLPLENKMKDPQKFPLILYLGMAIITILYISLGCLGYLRFGANIQGSVTLNLPNCWLYQSVKLLYSIGIFFTYALQFYVPAEIIIPVFVSRAPEHCELAVDLFVRTVLVCLTCILAILIPRLDLVISLVGSVSSSALALIIPPLLEVTTFYSEGMSPLTIFKDALISILGFVGFVVGTYEALYELIQPSNAPIFINSTHAFI
;
A
#
# COMPACT_ATOMS: atom_id res chain seq x y z
N MET A 1 -29.79 24.52 -5.78
CA MET A 1 -30.72 25.02 -4.73
C MET A 1 -29.93 25.09 -3.43
N SER A 2 -30.00 26.24 -2.78
CA SER A 2 -29.16 26.77 -1.71
C SER A 2 -29.16 25.96 -0.40
N THR A 3 -27.98 25.58 0.09
CA THR A 3 -27.79 25.01 1.43
C THR A 3 -27.41 26.13 2.41
N GLN A 4 -28.40 26.58 3.18
CA GLN A 4 -28.24 27.51 4.29
C GLN A 4 -27.53 26.82 5.46
N ARG A 5 -26.37 27.35 5.84
CA ARG A 5 -25.71 27.07 7.13
C ARG A 5 -26.50 27.75 8.24
N LEU A 6 -26.96 26.98 9.22
CA LEU A 6 -27.48 27.52 10.48
C LEU A 6 -26.30 28.06 11.30
N ARG A 7 -26.24 29.39 11.39
CA ARG A 7 -25.38 30.15 12.32
C ARG A 7 -26.23 30.42 13.56
N ASN A 8 -25.78 29.96 14.72
CA ASN A 8 -26.29 30.40 16.01
C ASN A 8 -25.65 31.77 16.34
N GLU A 9 -26.39 32.84 16.12
CA GLU A 9 -26.22 34.11 16.82
C GLU A 9 -27.24 34.12 17.95
N ASP A 10 -26.75 34.28 19.18
CA ASP A 10 -27.39 34.92 20.34
C ASP A 10 -26.69 34.41 21.59
N TYR A 11 -25.78 35.22 22.16
CA TYR A 11 -25.77 35.49 23.60
C TYR A 11 -24.84 36.67 23.92
N HIS A 12 -25.34 37.54 24.80
CA HIS A 12 -24.91 38.90 25.09
C HIS A 12 -23.53 39.08 25.74
N ASP A 13 -22.89 40.20 25.36
CA ASP A 13 -21.84 40.91 26.10
C ASP A 13 -22.23 41.19 27.55
N TYR A 14 -21.33 40.87 28.50
CA TYR A 14 -21.15 41.65 29.73
C TYR A 14 -19.66 41.62 30.15
N SER A 15 -18.99 42.74 29.84
CA SER A 15 -17.96 43.45 30.58
C SER A 15 -17.33 42.81 31.84
N SER A 16 -16.01 42.59 31.75
CA SER A 16 -14.93 43.05 32.66
C SER A 16 -15.06 42.87 34.18
N THR A 17 -14.11 42.13 34.76
CA THR A 17 -13.15 42.65 35.77
C THR A 17 -11.98 41.69 36.00
N ASP A 18 -10.82 42.30 36.21
CA ASP A 18 -9.50 41.73 36.51
C ASP A 18 -9.41 40.89 37.81
N VAL A 19 -8.26 40.22 37.93
CA VAL A 19 -7.46 39.91 39.14
C VAL A 19 -7.13 38.41 39.32
N SER A 20 -5.86 38.08 39.11
CA SER A 20 -5.10 37.04 39.85
C SER A 20 -4.14 37.78 40.82
N PRO A 21 -3.40 37.16 41.77
CA PRO A 21 -3.16 35.73 42.02
C PRO A 21 -3.07 35.34 43.52
N GLU A 22 -2.57 34.11 43.79
CA GLU A 22 -1.91 33.62 45.02
C GLU A 22 -2.77 33.17 46.24
N GLU A 23 -2.75 31.86 46.54
CA GLU A 23 -1.96 31.25 47.65
C GLU A 23 -2.39 29.78 47.89
N SER A 24 -1.41 28.98 48.31
CA SER A 24 -1.52 27.61 48.86
C SER A 24 -0.70 27.62 50.17
N PRO A 25 -0.58 26.53 50.97
CA PRO A 25 -1.36 25.29 51.15
C PRO A 25 -1.67 25.03 52.65
N SER A 26 -2.36 23.93 53.02
CA SER A 26 -1.94 22.97 54.08
C SER A 26 -3.06 22.06 54.62
N GLU A 27 -2.68 20.78 54.73
CA GLU A 27 -2.99 19.78 55.77
C GLU A 27 -4.42 19.29 56.08
N GLY A 28 -4.62 17.99 55.86
CA GLY A 28 -4.76 17.07 57.01
C GLY A 28 -6.11 16.40 57.26
N LEU A 29 -6.08 15.07 57.21
CA LEU A 29 -6.81 14.11 58.05
C LEU A 29 -7.98 13.29 57.43
N SER A 30 -7.67 11.99 57.36
CA SER A 30 -8.44 10.77 57.11
C SER A 30 -9.74 10.56 57.92
N ARG A 31 -10.74 9.89 57.30
CA ARG A 31 -11.69 8.86 57.85
C ARG A 31 -12.57 8.33 56.70
N LEU A 32 -12.42 7.09 56.23
CA LEU A 32 -13.03 5.80 56.66
C LEU A 32 -14.37 5.43 55.95
N SER A 33 -14.32 4.31 55.20
CA SER A 33 -15.33 3.24 54.97
C SER A 33 -16.64 3.47 54.18
N SER A 34 -16.63 2.97 52.92
CA SER A 34 -17.54 2.13 52.08
C SER A 34 -19.04 1.89 52.43
N PRO A 35 -19.89 1.34 51.50
CA PRO A 35 -19.70 1.04 50.07
C PRO A 35 -20.77 1.68 49.13
N GLY A 36 -20.33 1.94 47.90
CA GLY A 36 -21.13 2.54 46.83
C GLY A 36 -22.21 1.63 46.26
N SER A 37 -23.35 2.28 46.04
CA SER A 37 -24.53 1.86 45.30
C SER A 37 -24.24 1.44 43.86
N TYR A 38 -24.90 0.37 43.43
CA TYR A 38 -25.08 -0.04 42.04
C TYR A 38 -25.55 1.15 41.19
N GLN A 39 -24.70 1.64 40.28
CA GLN A 39 -25.06 2.69 39.33
C GLN A 39 -25.04 2.11 37.91
N ARG A 40 -26.23 2.09 37.31
CA ARG A 40 -26.48 1.71 35.91
C ARG A 40 -25.55 2.51 35.00
N PHE A 41 -24.79 1.81 34.15
CA PHE A 41 -24.04 2.41 33.05
C PHE A 41 -25.03 2.85 31.96
N GLY A 42 -25.48 4.08 32.09
CA GLY A 42 -26.30 4.76 31.11
C GLY A 42 -26.35 6.21 31.55
N GLN A 43 -25.67 7.08 30.78
CA GLN A 43 -25.72 8.53 30.86
C GLN A 43 -24.72 9.19 31.82
N SER A 44 -23.54 9.48 31.28
CA SER A 44 -22.89 10.81 31.31
C SER A 44 -21.39 10.63 31.12
N ASN A 45 -20.89 11.01 29.96
CA ASN A 45 -19.84 12.03 29.87
C ASN A 45 -19.52 12.24 28.38
N SER A 46 -20.20 13.23 27.81
CA SER A 46 -19.70 13.99 26.66
C SER A 46 -18.52 14.85 27.15
N THR A 47 -17.49 14.20 27.71
CA THR A 47 -16.18 14.78 27.89
C THR A 47 -15.52 14.70 26.54
N THR A 48 -15.31 15.86 25.92
CA THR A 48 -14.24 16.16 24.97
C THR A 48 -13.62 14.89 24.40
N LEU A 49 -14.09 14.45 23.21
CA LEU A 49 -13.37 13.51 22.38
C LEU A 49 -11.94 14.06 22.24
N ASN A 50 -11.05 13.63 23.12
CA ASN A 50 -9.66 13.44 22.78
C ASN A 50 -9.75 12.64 21.50
N LYS A 51 -9.50 13.29 20.36
CA LYS A 51 -9.41 12.62 19.07
C LYS A 51 -8.23 11.67 19.18
N SER A 52 -8.44 10.50 19.80
CA SER A 52 -7.62 9.33 19.58
C SER A 52 -7.84 9.01 18.12
N PHE A 53 -6.91 9.50 17.31
CA PHE A 53 -6.79 9.17 15.91
C PHE A 53 -6.95 7.66 15.74
N VAL A 54 -8.00 7.27 15.01
CA VAL A 54 -8.48 5.89 14.91
C VAL A 54 -7.72 5.21 13.78
N ASP A 55 -7.24 3.98 13.99
CA ASP A 55 -6.65 3.18 12.92
C ASP A 55 -7.73 2.46 12.09
N TYR A 56 -7.39 1.88 10.93
CA TYR A 56 -8.36 1.27 10.04
C TYR A 56 -9.13 0.12 10.72
N GLY A 57 -8.45 -0.75 11.47
CA GLY A 57 -9.10 -1.81 12.24
C GLY A 57 -10.07 -1.32 13.32
N GLU A 58 -9.77 -0.17 13.94
CA GLU A 58 -10.66 0.47 14.92
C GLU A 58 -11.87 1.12 14.23
N THR A 59 -11.64 1.73 13.08
CA THR A 59 -12.70 2.33 12.25
C THR A 59 -13.74 1.27 11.86
N VAL A 60 -13.28 0.07 11.49
CA VAL A 60 -14.15 -1.09 11.22
C VAL A 60 -14.92 -1.51 12.45
N THR A 61 -14.26 -1.56 13.62
CA THR A 61 -14.92 -1.92 14.88
C THR A 61 -16.08 -0.96 15.18
N TYR A 62 -15.83 0.35 15.14
CA TYR A 62 -16.86 1.36 15.40
C TYR A 62 -17.98 1.36 14.35
N GLY A 63 -17.65 1.12 13.08
CA GLY A 63 -18.66 0.97 12.01
C GLY A 63 -19.58 -0.23 12.25
N LEU A 64 -19.01 -1.37 12.62
CA LEU A 64 -19.77 -2.58 12.92
C LEU A 64 -20.59 -2.48 14.22
N GLU A 65 -20.08 -1.77 15.23
CA GLU A 65 -20.81 -1.51 16.47
C GLU A 65 -22.06 -0.65 16.25
N SER A 66 -22.00 0.24 15.26
CA SER A 66 -23.10 1.12 14.85
C SER A 66 -24.15 0.40 14.01
N SER A 67 -23.93 -0.86 13.64
CA SER A 67 -24.81 -1.61 12.75
C SER A 67 -26.14 -1.99 13.42
N PRO A 68 -27.28 -1.94 12.68
CA PRO A 68 -28.57 -2.40 13.20
C PRO A 68 -28.65 -3.92 13.41
N CYS A 69 -27.71 -4.70 12.84
CA CYS A 69 -27.68 -6.14 12.99
C CYS A 69 -26.97 -6.55 14.30
N SER A 70 -27.71 -7.20 15.19
CA SER A 70 -27.20 -7.65 16.50
C SER A 70 -26.01 -8.62 16.38
N TRP A 71 -25.97 -9.43 15.33
CA TRP A 71 -24.87 -10.37 15.08
C TRP A 71 -23.57 -9.63 14.75
N LEU A 72 -23.60 -8.66 13.84
CA LEU A 72 -22.41 -7.89 13.45
C LEU A 72 -21.88 -7.04 14.61
N ARG A 73 -22.77 -6.43 15.40
CA ARG A 73 -22.38 -5.66 16.58
C ARG A 73 -21.65 -6.53 17.61
N ASN A 74 -22.13 -7.75 17.85
CA ASN A 74 -21.50 -8.68 18.80
C ASN A 74 -20.16 -9.23 18.29
N HIS A 75 -19.92 -9.22 16.97
CA HIS A 75 -18.70 -9.72 16.33
C HIS A 75 -17.82 -8.59 15.75
N ALA A 76 -17.98 -7.34 16.19
CA ALA A 76 -17.24 -6.20 15.66
C ALA A 76 -15.70 -6.38 15.77
N HIS A 77 -15.22 -6.97 16.88
CA HIS A 77 -13.81 -7.31 17.07
C HIS A 77 -13.28 -8.33 16.06
N TRP A 78 -14.13 -9.26 15.57
CA TRP A 78 -13.72 -10.19 14.52
C TRP A 78 -13.48 -9.44 13.20
N GLY A 79 -14.30 -8.44 12.89
CA GLY A 79 -14.10 -7.57 11.73
C GLY A 79 -12.75 -6.85 11.77
N ARG A 80 -12.33 -6.36 12.95
CA ARG A 80 -10.99 -5.80 13.15
C ARG A 80 -9.91 -6.82 12.78
N HIS A 81 -9.98 -8.04 13.33
CA HIS A 81 -8.96 -9.06 13.06
C HIS A 81 -8.86 -9.44 11.58
N VAL A 82 -10.00 -9.51 10.87
CA VAL A 82 -10.03 -9.79 9.43
C VAL A 82 -9.32 -8.69 8.64
N VAL A 83 -9.62 -7.43 8.97
CA VAL A 83 -9.04 -6.26 8.31
C VAL A 83 -7.54 -6.14 8.59
N ASP A 84 -7.14 -6.26 9.86
CA ASP A 84 -5.74 -6.20 10.28
C ASP A 84 -4.93 -7.32 9.58
N PHE A 85 -5.51 -8.52 9.44
CA PHE A 85 -4.91 -9.62 8.68
C PHE A 85 -4.67 -9.24 7.21
N PHE A 86 -5.69 -8.75 6.50
CA PHE A 86 -5.52 -8.35 5.10
C PHE A 86 -4.56 -7.16 4.92
N LEU A 87 -4.54 -6.21 5.86
CA LEU A 87 -3.59 -5.10 5.86
C LEU A 87 -2.15 -5.59 5.99
N ILE A 88 -1.90 -6.50 6.93
CA ILE A 88 -0.60 -7.13 7.11
C ILE A 88 -0.17 -7.88 5.85
N VAL A 89 -1.05 -8.72 5.30
CA VAL A 89 -0.76 -9.51 4.09
C VAL A 89 -0.43 -8.59 2.91
N THR A 90 -1.20 -7.52 2.72
CA THR A 90 -0.99 -6.56 1.62
C THR A 90 0.35 -5.86 1.75
N GLN A 91 0.64 -5.29 2.93
CA GLN A 91 1.87 -4.52 3.16
C GLN A 91 3.13 -5.39 3.11
N LEU A 92 3.09 -6.58 3.72
CA LEU A 92 4.19 -7.53 3.61
C LEU A 92 4.34 -8.02 2.17
N GLY A 93 3.24 -8.20 1.43
CA GLY A 93 3.25 -8.50 0.00
C GLY A 93 3.96 -7.42 -0.82
N PHE A 94 3.71 -6.14 -0.54
CA PHE A 94 4.39 -5.04 -1.23
C PHE A 94 5.89 -5.03 -0.91
N CYS A 95 6.26 -5.30 0.35
CA CYS A 95 7.66 -5.50 0.74
C CYS A 95 8.32 -6.66 -0.04
N CYS A 96 7.60 -7.75 -0.33
CA CYS A 96 8.11 -8.84 -1.18
C CYS A 96 8.38 -8.36 -2.61
N VAL A 97 7.44 -7.61 -3.21
CA VAL A 97 7.62 -7.02 -4.55
C VAL A 97 8.87 -6.13 -4.61
N TYR A 98 9.15 -5.38 -3.54
CA TYR A 98 10.32 -4.51 -3.47
C TYR A 98 11.63 -5.31 -3.50
N PHE A 99 11.70 -6.44 -2.78
CA PHE A 99 12.85 -7.36 -2.87
C PHE A 99 13.07 -7.86 -4.30
N VAL A 100 12.00 -8.32 -4.97
CA VAL A 100 12.09 -8.82 -6.35
C VAL A 100 12.53 -7.72 -7.30
N PHE A 101 11.91 -6.53 -7.22
CA PHE A 101 12.25 -5.38 -8.06
C PHE A 101 13.71 -4.96 -7.90
N LEU A 102 14.19 -4.80 -6.66
CA LEU A 102 15.57 -4.41 -6.37
C LEU A 102 16.55 -5.44 -6.93
N ALA A 103 16.27 -6.73 -6.70
CA ALA A 103 17.14 -7.81 -7.15
C ALA A 103 17.22 -7.90 -8.68
N GLU A 104 16.09 -7.83 -9.40
CA GLU A 104 16.06 -7.93 -10.86
C GLU A 104 16.75 -6.73 -11.53
N ASN A 105 16.48 -5.51 -11.06
CA ASN A 105 17.11 -4.31 -11.62
C ASN A 105 18.62 -4.31 -11.36
N PHE A 106 19.04 -4.66 -10.14
CA PHE A 106 20.46 -4.66 -9.80
C PHE A 106 21.21 -5.79 -10.50
N LYS A 107 20.60 -6.98 -10.63
CA LYS A 107 21.13 -8.09 -11.43
C LYS A 107 21.39 -7.63 -12.87
N GLN A 108 20.41 -6.99 -13.52
CA GLN A 108 20.56 -6.54 -14.90
C GLN A 108 21.66 -5.48 -15.06
N VAL A 109 21.83 -4.58 -14.07
CA VAL A 109 22.92 -3.61 -14.05
C VAL A 109 24.27 -4.31 -13.98
N VAL A 110 24.42 -5.31 -13.10
CA VAL A 110 25.68 -6.04 -12.92
C VAL A 110 26.00 -6.94 -14.12
N GLU A 111 25.02 -7.64 -14.68
CA GLU A 111 25.20 -8.49 -15.88
C GLU A 111 25.60 -7.69 -17.12
N ALA A 112 25.17 -6.44 -17.20
CA ALA A 112 25.52 -5.52 -18.27
C ALA A 112 26.83 -4.77 -18.04
N ALA A 113 27.37 -4.72 -16.81
CA ALA A 113 28.46 -3.81 -16.43
C ALA A 113 29.70 -3.95 -17.34
N ASN A 114 30.10 -5.18 -17.66
CA ASN A 114 31.29 -5.47 -18.46
C ASN A 114 31.13 -5.13 -19.96
N GLY A 115 29.90 -4.99 -20.46
CA GLY A 115 29.62 -4.65 -21.85
C GLY A 115 28.84 -3.35 -22.01
N THR A 116 28.76 -2.52 -20.97
CA THR A 116 28.02 -1.25 -21.00
C THR A 116 28.76 -0.23 -21.86
N THR A 117 28.08 0.29 -22.88
CA THR A 117 28.59 1.35 -23.77
C THR A 117 28.02 2.72 -23.40
N ASN A 118 28.69 3.79 -23.83
CA ASN A 118 28.16 5.16 -23.76
C ASN A 118 27.15 5.45 -24.89
N ASN A 119 27.16 4.64 -25.96
CA ASN A 119 26.27 4.82 -27.10
C ASN A 119 24.89 4.23 -26.82
N CYS A 120 23.94 5.08 -26.42
CA CYS A 120 22.55 4.68 -26.16
C CYS A 120 21.67 4.58 -27.44
N HIS A 121 22.22 4.87 -28.62
CA HIS A 121 21.45 4.96 -29.87
C HIS A 121 21.45 3.68 -30.71
N ASN A 122 22.50 2.86 -30.61
CA ASN A 122 22.63 1.60 -31.33
C ASN A 122 22.29 0.48 -30.36
N ASN A 123 21.34 -0.39 -30.74
CA ASN A 123 21.06 -1.65 -30.05
C ASN A 123 22.20 -2.64 -30.29
N GLU A 124 23.44 -2.27 -29.95
CA GLU A 124 24.53 -3.23 -29.90
C GLU A 124 24.18 -4.18 -28.76
N THR A 125 23.95 -5.44 -29.14
CA THR A 125 23.60 -6.52 -28.23
C THR A 125 24.76 -6.70 -27.25
N VAL A 126 24.63 -6.09 -26.08
CA VAL A 126 25.52 -6.31 -24.95
C VAL A 126 25.41 -7.79 -24.61
N ILE A 127 26.51 -8.53 -24.75
CA ILE A 127 26.59 -9.90 -24.25
C ILE A 127 26.43 -9.81 -22.74
N LEU A 128 25.24 -10.13 -22.23
CA LEU A 128 25.03 -10.25 -20.78
C LEU A 128 25.90 -11.40 -20.31
N THR A 129 26.90 -11.10 -19.47
CA THR A 129 27.63 -12.16 -18.78
C THR A 129 26.70 -12.72 -17.72
N PRO A 130 26.30 -14.00 -17.77
CA PRO A 130 25.44 -14.58 -16.77
C PRO A 130 26.13 -14.48 -15.41
N THR A 131 25.47 -13.84 -14.46
CA THR A 131 26.00 -13.71 -13.08
C THR A 131 25.21 -14.62 -12.14
N MET A 132 25.04 -14.20 -10.90
CA MET A 132 24.36 -14.95 -9.85
C MET A 132 22.84 -14.96 -10.06
N ASP A 133 22.17 -15.97 -9.50
CA ASP A 133 20.71 -16.04 -9.50
C ASP A 133 20.10 -14.81 -8.79
N SER A 134 18.92 -14.35 -9.21
CA SER A 134 18.25 -13.15 -8.64
C SER A 134 18.02 -13.31 -7.12
N ARG A 135 17.83 -14.55 -6.67
CA ARG A 135 17.70 -14.91 -5.25
C ARG A 135 18.90 -14.49 -4.39
N LEU A 136 20.12 -14.55 -4.92
CA LEU A 136 21.32 -14.12 -4.20
C LEU A 136 21.36 -12.59 -4.04
N TYR A 137 20.89 -11.85 -5.06
CA TYR A 137 20.73 -10.41 -4.95
C TYR A 137 19.68 -10.04 -3.88
N MET A 138 18.56 -10.76 -3.78
CA MET A 138 17.57 -10.55 -2.72
C MET A 138 18.19 -10.72 -1.33
N LEU A 139 18.98 -11.79 -1.12
CA LEU A 139 19.70 -12.01 0.14
C LEU A 139 20.74 -10.93 0.41
N SER A 140 21.40 -10.40 -0.62
CA SER A 140 22.38 -9.32 -0.46
C SER A 140 21.74 -8.01 0.02
N PHE A 141 20.50 -7.72 -0.37
CA PHE A 141 19.76 -6.53 0.07
C PHE A 141 19.14 -6.67 1.47
N LEU A 142 18.93 -7.89 1.95
CA LEU A 142 18.34 -8.17 3.27
C LEU A 142 18.96 -7.38 4.43
N PRO A 143 20.29 -7.40 4.68
CA PRO A 143 20.88 -6.68 5.81
C PRO A 143 20.65 -5.16 5.72
N PHE A 144 20.64 -4.60 4.51
CA PHE A 144 20.42 -3.17 4.31
C PHE A 144 18.96 -2.77 4.57
N LEU A 145 18.00 -3.60 4.15
CA LEU A 145 16.58 -3.37 4.42
C LEU A 145 16.22 -3.55 5.91
N VAL A 146 16.86 -4.52 6.59
CA VAL A 146 16.74 -4.67 8.05
C VAL A 146 17.24 -3.41 8.76
N LEU A 147 18.42 -2.90 8.38
CA LEU A 147 18.96 -1.67 8.94
C LEU A 147 18.04 -0.46 8.69
N LEU A 148 17.45 -0.36 7.50
CA LEU A 148 16.53 0.72 7.15
C LEU A 148 15.27 0.70 8.03
N VAL A 149 14.70 -0.48 8.28
CA VAL A 149 13.48 -0.64 9.10
C VAL A 149 13.71 -0.34 10.59
N PHE A 150 14.96 -0.31 11.06
CA PHE A 150 15.28 0.14 12.42
C PHE A 150 15.08 1.64 12.61
N VAL A 151 14.95 2.41 11.52
CA VAL A 151 14.59 3.83 11.59
C VAL A 151 13.11 3.97 11.95
N ARG A 152 12.85 4.25 13.24
CA ARG A 152 11.48 4.38 13.78
C ARG A 152 10.82 5.75 13.52
N SER A 153 11.60 6.75 13.15
CA SER A 153 11.08 8.12 12.99
C SER A 153 10.47 8.32 11.60
N LEU A 154 9.14 8.36 11.52
CA LEU A 154 8.42 8.74 10.30
C LEU A 154 8.87 10.10 9.76
N ARG A 155 9.23 11.05 10.64
CA ARG A 155 9.73 12.35 10.21
C ARG A 155 11.05 12.20 9.44
N ALA A 156 12.01 11.45 10.00
CA ALA A 156 13.28 11.19 9.31
C ALA A 156 13.04 10.46 7.98
N LEU A 157 12.19 9.45 8.01
CA LEU A 157 11.87 8.65 6.82
C LEU A 157 11.17 9.47 5.74
N SER A 158 10.33 10.44 6.11
CA SER A 158 9.65 11.32 5.16
C SER A 158 10.62 12.19 4.34
N VAL A 159 11.74 12.64 4.92
CA VAL A 159 12.77 13.41 4.19
C VAL A 159 13.50 12.54 3.18
N PHE A 160 13.91 11.33 3.57
CA PHE A 160 14.53 10.37 2.65
C PHE A 160 13.56 9.93 1.56
N SER A 161 12.29 9.73 1.90
CA SER A 161 11.23 9.40 0.95
C SER A 161 10.97 10.55 -0.02
N LEU A 162 11.00 11.80 0.41
CA LEU A 162 10.85 12.94 -0.50
C LEU A 162 11.99 12.97 -1.53
N LEU A 163 13.23 12.79 -1.07
CA LEU A 163 14.38 12.73 -1.97
C LEU A 163 14.28 11.54 -2.93
N ALA A 164 13.88 10.37 -2.43
CA ALA A 164 13.62 9.17 -3.22
C ALA A 164 12.53 9.38 -4.29
N ASN A 165 11.44 10.06 -3.93
CA ASN A 165 10.37 10.38 -4.88
C ASN A 165 10.85 11.35 -5.96
N ILE A 166 11.69 12.34 -5.63
CA ILE A 166 12.30 13.23 -6.63
C ILE A 166 13.20 12.43 -7.58
N THR A 167 14.06 11.54 -7.07
CA THR A 167 14.93 10.72 -7.93
C THR A 167 14.14 9.73 -8.79
N MET A 168 13.06 9.16 -8.27
CA MET A 168 12.14 8.31 -9.04
C MET A 168 11.41 9.12 -10.11
N LEU A 169 10.99 10.36 -9.83
CA LEU A 169 10.35 11.24 -10.80
C LEU A 169 11.30 11.57 -11.96
N VAL A 170 12.56 11.94 -11.66
CA VAL A 170 13.59 12.18 -12.69
C VAL A 170 13.80 10.93 -13.55
N SER A 171 13.93 9.76 -12.90
CA SER A 171 14.08 8.48 -13.59
C SER A 171 12.87 8.17 -14.49
N LEU A 172 11.66 8.44 -14.00
CA LEU A 172 10.42 8.26 -14.75
C LEU A 172 10.36 9.18 -15.97
N ILE A 173 10.77 10.45 -15.85
CA ILE A 173 10.85 11.39 -16.98
C ILE A 173 11.80 10.85 -18.06
N MET A 174 12.96 10.32 -17.68
CA MET A 174 13.92 9.73 -18.61
C MET A 174 13.35 8.49 -19.33
N ILE A 175 12.62 7.63 -18.60
CA ILE A 175 11.91 6.48 -19.17
C ILE A 175 10.87 6.97 -20.18
N TYR A 176 10.11 8.01 -19.84
CA TYR A 176 9.09 8.57 -20.71
C TYR A 176 9.70 9.11 -22.01
N GLN A 177 10.81 9.85 -21.92
CA GLN A 177 11.54 10.32 -23.08
C GLN A 177 12.03 9.17 -23.97
N PHE A 178 12.57 8.10 -23.38
CA PHE A 178 13.00 6.93 -24.13
C PHE A 178 11.87 6.24 -24.89
N ILE A 179 10.72 6.10 -24.24
CA ILE A 179 9.54 5.43 -24.82
C ILE A 179 9.02 6.23 -26.02
N VAL A 180 8.90 7.55 -25.90
CA VAL A 180 8.32 8.41 -26.93
C VAL A 180 9.21 8.56 -28.17
N GLN A 181 10.54 8.45 -28.04
CA GLN A 181 11.47 8.67 -29.15
C GLN A 181 11.35 7.68 -30.31
N ARG A 182 10.85 6.47 -30.10
CA ARG A 182 10.79 5.42 -31.14
C ARG A 182 9.54 4.55 -31.00
N ILE A 183 8.36 5.14 -31.01
CA ILE A 183 7.12 4.36 -31.03
C ILE A 183 7.00 3.66 -32.40
N PRO A 184 6.96 2.31 -32.46
CA PRO A 184 6.75 1.58 -33.70
C PRO A 184 5.32 1.78 -34.23
N ASP A 185 5.09 1.40 -35.49
CA ASP A 185 3.75 1.46 -36.09
C ASP A 185 2.77 0.56 -35.30
N PRO A 186 1.69 1.12 -34.71
CA PRO A 186 0.75 0.37 -33.87
C PRO A 186 -0.13 -0.61 -34.65
N SER A 187 -0.13 -0.56 -35.99
CA SER A 187 -1.03 -1.35 -36.84
C SER A 187 -0.89 -2.87 -36.65
N ASN A 188 0.26 -3.34 -36.16
CA ASN A 188 0.55 -4.75 -35.93
C ASN A 188 0.33 -5.21 -34.48
N LEU A 189 -0.11 -4.33 -33.58
CA LEU A 189 -0.34 -4.69 -32.17
C LEU A 189 -1.74 -5.29 -31.98
N PRO A 190 -1.90 -6.37 -31.20
CA PRO A 190 -3.22 -6.91 -30.91
C PRO A 190 -4.01 -5.87 -30.09
N LEU A 191 -5.20 -5.52 -30.58
CA LEU A 191 -6.08 -4.54 -29.93
C LEU A 191 -6.74 -5.10 -28.66
N VAL A 192 -6.91 -6.43 -28.59
CA VAL A 192 -7.58 -7.11 -27.48
C VAL A 192 -6.68 -8.22 -26.95
N ALA A 193 -6.42 -8.19 -25.65
CA ALA A 193 -5.67 -9.24 -24.97
C ALA A 193 -6.55 -10.49 -24.76
N PRO A 194 -5.96 -11.69 -24.68
CA PRO A 194 -6.70 -12.90 -24.36
C PRO A 194 -7.41 -12.80 -23.00
N TRP A 195 -8.64 -13.32 -22.91
CA TRP A 195 -9.44 -13.29 -21.68
C TRP A 195 -8.73 -13.87 -20.44
N LYS A 196 -7.80 -14.80 -20.63
CA LYS A 196 -7.01 -15.42 -19.55
C LYS A 196 -6.10 -14.44 -18.82
N THR A 197 -5.71 -13.33 -19.44
CA THR A 197 -4.82 -12.33 -18.80
C THR A 197 -5.59 -11.28 -18.01
N TYR A 198 -6.93 -11.23 -18.14
CA TYR A 198 -7.76 -10.22 -17.47
C TYR A 198 -7.72 -10.35 -15.95
N PRO A 199 -7.74 -11.56 -15.34
CA PRO A 199 -7.63 -11.70 -13.89
C PRO A 199 -6.26 -11.26 -13.36
N LEU A 200 -5.19 -11.52 -14.12
CA LEU A 200 -3.86 -11.06 -13.75
C LEU A 200 -3.77 -9.53 -13.78
N PHE A 201 -4.32 -8.92 -14.83
CA PHE A 201 -4.44 -7.47 -14.96
C PHE A 201 -5.30 -6.87 -13.84
N PHE A 202 -6.42 -7.50 -13.50
CA PHE A 202 -7.26 -7.06 -12.38
C PHE A 202 -6.44 -6.99 -11.09
N GLY A 203 -5.71 -8.06 -10.74
CA GLY A 203 -4.83 -8.08 -9.57
C GLY A 203 -3.82 -6.92 -9.60
N THR A 204 -3.12 -6.75 -10.72
CA THR A 204 -2.13 -5.67 -10.89
C THR A 204 -2.75 -4.27 -10.80
N ALA A 205 -3.94 -4.06 -11.36
CA ALA A 205 -4.64 -2.79 -11.32
C ALA A 205 -5.10 -2.44 -9.90
N ILE A 206 -5.67 -3.41 -9.17
CA ILE A 206 -6.07 -3.20 -7.78
C ILE A 206 -4.85 -2.95 -6.90
N PHE A 207 -3.77 -3.71 -7.07
CA PHE A 207 -2.49 -3.46 -6.39
C PHE A 207 -1.99 -2.02 -6.61
N ALA A 208 -2.04 -1.52 -7.86
CA ALA A 208 -1.54 -0.19 -8.20
C ALA A 208 -2.33 0.95 -7.53
N PHE A 209 -3.64 0.76 -7.32
CA PHE A 209 -4.51 1.73 -6.65
C PHE A 209 -4.69 1.50 -5.16
N GLU A 210 -4.02 0.49 -4.60
CA GLU A 210 -4.16 0.15 -3.20
C GLU A 210 -3.25 1.02 -2.32
N GLY A 211 -3.88 1.85 -1.49
CA GLY A 211 -3.18 2.72 -0.53
C GLY A 211 -3.84 2.80 0.84
N ILE A 212 -4.98 2.13 1.03
CA ILE A 212 -5.88 2.33 2.19
C ILE A 212 -5.18 2.15 3.54
N GLY A 213 -4.24 1.19 3.64
CA GLY A 213 -3.50 0.94 4.87
C GLY A 213 -2.61 2.11 5.32
N MET A 214 -2.23 3.03 4.42
CA MET A 214 -1.43 4.21 4.78
C MET A 214 -2.28 5.47 4.96
N VAL A 215 -3.54 5.46 4.50
CA VAL A 215 -4.43 6.64 4.46
C VAL A 215 -4.66 7.19 5.87
N LEU A 216 -5.19 6.38 6.79
CA LEU A 216 -5.50 6.82 8.14
C LEU A 216 -4.24 7.12 8.97
N PRO A 217 -3.20 6.25 9.01
CA PRO A 217 -1.98 6.58 9.74
C PRO A 217 -1.31 7.88 9.26
N LEU A 218 -1.38 8.18 7.95
CA LEU A 218 -0.84 9.41 7.40
C LEU A 218 -1.69 10.62 7.80
N GLU A 219 -3.01 10.56 7.65
CA GLU A 219 -3.94 11.60 8.09
C GLU A 219 -3.74 11.94 9.57
N ASN A 220 -3.58 10.91 10.40
CA ASN A 220 -3.36 11.00 11.85
C ASN A 220 -2.05 11.71 12.23
N LYS A 221 -1.07 11.75 11.32
CA LYS A 221 0.24 12.40 11.52
C LYS A 221 0.34 13.77 10.85
N MET A 222 -0.69 14.21 10.12
CA MET A 222 -0.70 15.51 9.46
C MET A 222 -0.94 16.65 10.46
N LYS A 223 -0.31 17.80 10.20
CA LYS A 223 -0.56 19.04 10.96
C LYS A 223 -2.02 19.52 10.81
N ASP A 224 -2.56 19.43 9.59
CA ASP A 224 -3.93 19.82 9.24
C ASP A 224 -4.70 18.64 8.61
N PRO A 225 -5.26 17.69 9.41
CA PRO A 225 -5.94 16.50 8.88
C PRO A 225 -7.14 16.83 7.97
N GLN A 226 -7.82 17.96 8.20
CA GLN A 226 -8.99 18.39 7.41
C GLN A 226 -8.69 18.63 5.92
N LYS A 227 -7.41 18.83 5.55
CA LYS A 227 -6.98 18.99 4.15
C LYS A 227 -6.65 17.66 3.48
N PHE A 228 -6.62 16.55 4.22
CA PHE A 228 -6.22 15.25 3.71
C PHE A 228 -7.08 14.75 2.53
N PRO A 229 -8.42 14.91 2.50
CA PRO A 229 -9.21 14.51 1.33
C PRO A 229 -8.78 15.20 0.04
N LEU A 230 -8.45 16.50 0.09
CA LEU A 230 -7.95 17.23 -1.08
C LEU A 230 -6.62 16.64 -1.58
N ILE A 231 -5.70 16.31 -0.67
CA ILE A 231 -4.42 15.70 -0.99
C ILE A 231 -4.63 14.31 -1.60
N LEU A 232 -5.55 13.53 -1.03
CA LEU A 232 -5.88 12.20 -1.53
C LEU A 232 -6.44 12.29 -2.95
N TYR A 233 -7.45 13.13 -3.22
CA TYR A 233 -8.03 13.27 -4.56
C TYR A 233 -7.01 13.75 -5.60
N LEU A 234 -6.17 14.72 -5.24
CA LEU A 234 -5.12 15.21 -6.12
C LEU A 234 -4.08 14.11 -6.40
N GLY A 235 -3.66 13.37 -5.38
CA GLY A 235 -2.74 12.25 -5.52
C GLY A 235 -3.31 11.17 -6.43
N MET A 236 -4.55 10.75 -6.20
CA MET A 236 -5.25 9.75 -7.01
C MET A 236 -5.36 10.18 -8.49
N ALA A 237 -5.66 11.45 -8.75
CA ALA A 237 -5.72 11.97 -10.12
C ALA A 237 -4.35 11.92 -10.81
N ILE A 238 -3.27 12.34 -10.13
CA ILE A 238 -1.91 12.32 -10.67
C ILE A 238 -1.48 10.89 -10.99
N ILE A 239 -1.62 9.94 -10.06
CA ILE A 239 -1.20 8.56 -10.29
C ILE A 239 -2.03 7.89 -11.40
N THR A 240 -3.33 8.20 -11.50
CA THR A 240 -4.18 7.66 -12.56
C THR A 240 -3.70 8.09 -13.94
N ILE A 241 -3.38 9.39 -14.10
CA ILE A 241 -2.84 9.92 -15.35
C ILE A 241 -1.50 9.26 -15.67
N LEU A 242 -0.62 9.10 -14.68
CA LEU A 242 0.68 8.45 -14.86
C LEU A 242 0.55 6.98 -15.26
N TYR A 243 -0.33 6.21 -14.63
CA TYR A 243 -0.55 4.80 -14.95
C TYR A 243 -1.15 4.60 -16.33
N ILE A 244 -2.18 5.36 -16.69
CA ILE A 244 -2.81 5.25 -18.02
C ILE A 244 -1.79 5.66 -19.10
N SER A 245 -1.13 6.80 -18.93
CA SER A 245 -0.19 7.29 -19.94
C SER A 245 1.03 6.38 -20.12
N LEU A 246 1.70 5.98 -19.03
CA LEU A 246 2.87 5.11 -19.10
C LEU A 246 2.50 3.70 -19.54
N GLY A 247 1.35 3.17 -19.08
CA GLY A 247 0.84 1.86 -19.50
C GLY A 247 0.56 1.81 -21.00
N CYS A 248 -0.15 2.81 -21.53
CA CYS A 248 -0.43 2.91 -22.96
C CYS A 248 0.87 3.08 -23.78
N LEU A 249 1.74 4.03 -23.43
CA LEU A 249 2.97 4.27 -24.18
C LEU A 249 3.96 3.11 -24.08
N GLY A 250 4.05 2.47 -22.92
CA GLY A 250 4.87 1.27 -22.71
C GLY A 250 4.42 0.12 -23.60
N TYR A 251 3.11 -0.14 -23.66
CA TYR A 251 2.55 -1.16 -24.55
C TYR A 251 2.79 -0.83 -26.03
N LEU A 252 2.59 0.42 -26.44
CA LEU A 252 2.87 0.85 -27.82
C LEU A 252 4.35 0.67 -28.21
N ARG A 253 5.28 0.88 -27.27
CA ARG A 253 6.71 0.80 -27.51
C ARG A 253 7.26 -0.63 -27.52
N PHE A 254 6.84 -1.45 -26.56
CA PHE A 254 7.44 -2.77 -26.33
C PHE A 254 6.56 -3.94 -26.79
N GLY A 255 5.25 -3.73 -26.98
CA GLY A 255 4.31 -4.77 -27.38
C GLY A 255 4.38 -6.00 -26.47
N ALA A 256 4.41 -7.19 -27.07
CA ALA A 256 4.48 -8.47 -26.35
C ALA A 256 5.81 -8.73 -25.63
N ASN A 257 6.86 -7.95 -25.90
CA ASN A 257 8.19 -8.13 -25.27
C ASN A 257 8.35 -7.33 -23.96
N ILE A 258 7.29 -6.68 -23.48
CA ILE A 258 7.32 -5.95 -22.22
C ILE A 258 7.56 -6.94 -21.05
N GLN A 259 8.48 -6.59 -20.17
CA GLN A 259 8.79 -7.36 -18.97
C GLN A 259 7.91 -6.91 -17.81
N GLY A 260 7.93 -7.63 -16.68
CA GLY A 260 7.13 -7.27 -15.49
C GLY A 260 7.39 -5.86 -14.95
N SER A 261 8.54 -5.26 -15.30
CA SER A 261 8.87 -3.86 -15.05
C SER A 261 9.40 -3.19 -16.31
N VAL A 262 8.93 -1.97 -16.59
CA VAL A 262 9.42 -1.14 -17.72
C VAL A 262 10.92 -0.83 -17.63
N THR A 263 11.48 -0.80 -16.42
CA THR A 263 12.91 -0.56 -16.23
C THR A 263 13.77 -1.68 -16.81
N LEU A 264 13.27 -2.92 -16.81
CA LEU A 264 13.97 -4.08 -17.36
C LEU A 264 14.03 -4.06 -18.88
N ASN A 265 13.14 -3.31 -19.53
CA ASN A 265 13.13 -3.12 -20.98
C ASN A 265 14.08 -2.01 -21.46
N LEU A 266 14.68 -1.23 -20.56
CA LEU A 266 15.60 -0.15 -20.94
C LEU A 266 16.93 -0.72 -21.44
N PRO A 267 17.56 -0.06 -22.44
CA PRO A 267 18.82 -0.53 -23.01
C PRO A 267 19.96 -0.41 -22.00
N ASN A 268 20.99 -1.21 -22.22
CA ASN A 268 22.09 -1.39 -21.28
C ASN A 268 23.24 -0.38 -21.49
N CYS A 269 22.92 0.90 -21.67
CA CYS A 269 23.93 1.97 -21.70
C CYS A 269 24.02 2.69 -20.34
N TRP A 270 25.16 3.35 -20.05
CA TRP A 270 25.43 3.96 -18.75
C TRP A 270 24.32 4.91 -18.24
N LEU A 271 23.69 5.65 -19.14
CA LEU A 271 22.60 6.56 -18.81
C LEU A 271 21.39 5.80 -18.24
N TYR A 272 20.92 4.76 -18.93
CA TYR A 272 19.75 4.00 -18.47
C TYR A 272 20.09 3.02 -17.35
N GLN A 273 21.34 2.57 -17.23
CA GLN A 273 21.79 1.86 -16.02
C GLN A 273 21.70 2.76 -14.79
N SER A 274 22.10 4.03 -14.92
CA SER A 274 21.94 5.02 -13.86
C SER A 274 20.46 5.25 -13.50
N VAL A 275 19.57 5.29 -14.50
CA VAL A 275 18.11 5.37 -14.29
C VAL A 275 17.58 4.16 -13.50
N LYS A 276 17.99 2.93 -13.86
CA LYS A 276 17.62 1.71 -13.13
C LYS A 276 18.06 1.78 -11.66
N LEU A 277 19.30 2.21 -11.42
CA LEU A 277 19.85 2.35 -10.07
C LEU A 277 19.15 3.45 -9.26
N LEU A 278 18.95 4.64 -9.82
CA LEU A 278 18.26 5.74 -9.13
C LEU A 278 16.83 5.37 -8.76
N TYR A 279 16.11 4.70 -9.67
CA TYR A 279 14.75 4.23 -9.41
C TYR A 279 14.74 3.14 -8.31
N SER A 280 15.71 2.22 -8.35
CA SER A 280 15.87 1.19 -7.32
C SER A 280 16.20 1.78 -5.95
N ILE A 281 17.08 2.78 -5.86
CA ILE A 281 17.39 3.49 -4.60
C ILE A 281 16.13 4.17 -4.05
N GLY A 282 15.29 4.74 -4.92
CA GLY A 282 14.02 5.32 -4.51
C GLY A 282 13.06 4.29 -3.89
N ILE A 283 12.95 3.12 -4.51
CA ILE A 283 12.17 1.99 -3.98
C ILE A 283 12.75 1.48 -2.66
N PHE A 284 14.08 1.42 -2.53
CA PHE A 284 14.73 1.04 -1.29
C PHE A 284 14.30 1.94 -0.11
N PHE A 285 14.32 3.26 -0.27
CA PHE A 285 13.90 4.16 0.81
C PHE A 285 12.40 4.16 1.11
N THR A 286 11.56 3.91 0.10
CA THR A 286 10.10 3.81 0.30
C THR A 286 9.68 2.50 0.96
N TYR A 287 10.55 1.47 0.97
CA TYR A 287 10.31 0.20 1.65
C TYR A 287 9.90 0.38 3.12
N ALA A 288 10.61 1.24 3.85
CA ALA A 288 10.34 1.44 5.27
C ALA A 288 8.99 2.13 5.54
N LEU A 289 8.45 2.89 4.58
CA LEU A 289 7.09 3.45 4.70
C LEU A 289 6.06 2.35 4.55
N GLN A 290 6.26 1.43 3.60
CA GLN A 290 5.35 0.32 3.42
C GLN A 290 5.39 -0.67 4.60
N PHE A 291 6.57 -0.88 5.15
CA PHE A 291 6.76 -1.71 6.34
C PHE A 291 6.20 -1.06 7.61
N TYR A 292 5.96 0.25 7.63
CA TYR A 292 5.50 0.97 8.82
C TYR A 292 4.15 0.45 9.34
N VAL A 293 3.19 0.20 8.45
CA VAL A 293 1.84 -0.25 8.83
C VAL A 293 1.83 -1.63 9.50
N PRO A 294 2.41 -2.70 8.92
CA PRO A 294 2.44 -3.99 9.60
C PRO A 294 3.27 -3.92 10.88
N ALA A 295 4.27 -3.04 10.95
CA ALA A 295 5.02 -2.81 12.18
C ALA A 295 4.15 -2.21 13.29
N GLU A 296 3.34 -1.19 13.01
CA GLU A 296 2.40 -0.58 13.97
C GLU A 296 1.32 -1.57 14.42
N ILE A 297 0.87 -2.49 13.56
CA ILE A 297 -0.15 -3.49 13.92
C ILE A 297 0.46 -4.64 14.74
N ILE A 298 1.60 -5.19 14.33
CA ILE A 298 2.16 -6.44 14.88
C ILE A 298 3.01 -6.19 16.13
N ILE A 299 3.91 -5.19 16.09
CA ILE A 299 4.95 -5.02 17.12
C ILE A 299 4.35 -4.78 18.52
N PRO A 300 3.33 -3.93 18.71
CA PRO A 300 2.76 -3.69 20.04
C PRO A 300 2.23 -4.96 20.72
N VAL A 301 1.75 -5.94 19.95
CA VAL A 301 1.24 -7.23 20.46
C VAL A 301 2.36 -8.06 21.10
N PHE A 302 3.59 -7.96 20.58
CA PHE A 302 4.75 -8.67 21.12
C PHE A 302 5.43 -7.87 22.24
N VAL A 303 5.57 -6.55 22.07
CA VAL A 303 6.22 -5.68 23.05
C VAL A 303 5.43 -5.62 24.35
N SER A 304 4.09 -5.57 24.31
CA SER A 304 3.23 -5.59 25.51
C SER A 304 3.32 -6.87 26.35
N ARG A 305 3.87 -7.95 25.78
CA ARG A 305 4.12 -9.23 26.48
C ARG A 305 5.56 -9.35 26.97
N ALA A 306 6.42 -8.41 26.58
CA ALA A 306 7.84 -8.43 26.90
C ALA A 306 8.11 -7.73 28.24
N PRO A 307 9.16 -8.15 28.97
CA PRO A 307 9.64 -7.38 30.12
C PRO A 307 10.20 -6.02 29.68
N GLU A 308 10.01 -4.95 30.46
CA GLU A 308 10.35 -3.55 30.10
C GLU A 308 11.79 -3.36 29.57
N HIS A 309 12.77 -3.95 30.26
CA HIS A 309 14.18 -3.99 29.86
C HIS A 309 14.49 -4.65 28.51
N CYS A 310 13.56 -5.42 27.93
CA CYS A 310 13.71 -6.11 26.66
C CYS A 310 12.83 -5.54 25.54
N GLU A 311 12.03 -4.50 25.78
CA GLU A 311 11.08 -3.96 24.79
C GLU A 311 11.76 -3.58 23.47
N LEU A 312 12.88 -2.86 23.54
CA LEU A 312 13.65 -2.47 22.35
C LEU A 312 14.20 -3.69 21.60
N ALA A 313 14.70 -4.69 22.33
CA ALA A 313 15.26 -5.90 21.74
C ALA A 313 14.16 -6.72 21.03
N VAL A 314 12.98 -6.85 21.65
CA VAL A 314 11.82 -7.54 21.06
C VAL A 314 11.31 -6.78 19.83
N ASP A 315 11.20 -5.45 19.90
CA ASP A 315 10.81 -4.61 18.76
C ASP A 315 11.73 -4.83 17.55
N LEU A 316 13.05 -4.70 17.73
CA LEU A 316 14.04 -4.90 16.67
C LEU A 316 14.07 -6.34 16.16
N PHE A 317 13.88 -7.32 17.04
CA PHE A 317 13.81 -8.73 16.66
C PHE A 317 12.58 -9.02 15.78
N VAL A 318 11.39 -8.58 16.20
CA VAL A 318 10.15 -8.76 15.43
C VAL A 318 10.26 -8.07 14.07
N ARG A 319 10.81 -6.85 14.02
CA ARG A 319 11.11 -6.17 12.75
C ARG A 319 11.98 -7.00 11.83
N THR A 320 13.08 -7.53 12.35
CA THR A 320 14.01 -8.37 11.59
C THR A 320 13.31 -9.64 11.08
N VAL A 321 12.53 -10.32 11.93
CA VAL A 321 11.78 -11.52 11.54
C VAL A 321 10.80 -11.22 10.40
N LEU A 322 10.07 -10.10 10.47
CA LEU A 322 9.13 -9.71 9.42
C LEU A 322 9.83 -9.39 8.09
N VAL A 323 10.98 -8.71 8.12
CA VAL A 323 11.78 -8.44 6.90
C VAL A 323 12.38 -9.74 6.33
N CYS A 324 12.82 -10.66 7.19
CA CYS A 324 13.28 -11.98 6.75
C CYS A 324 12.14 -12.79 6.11
N LEU A 325 10.93 -12.73 6.68
CA LEU A 325 9.75 -13.39 6.12
C LEU A 325 9.44 -12.89 4.70
N THR A 326 9.45 -11.57 4.48
CA THR A 326 9.20 -11.00 3.15
C THR A 326 10.29 -11.37 2.15
N CYS A 327 11.55 -11.44 2.60
CA CYS A 327 12.66 -11.92 1.77
C CYS A 327 12.49 -13.40 1.37
N ILE A 328 12.11 -14.28 2.29
CA ILE A 328 11.86 -15.71 2.01
C ILE A 328 10.74 -15.86 0.98
N LEU A 329 9.65 -15.12 1.13
CA LEU A 329 8.53 -15.14 0.18
C LEU A 329 8.95 -14.64 -1.21
N ALA A 330 9.78 -13.59 -1.29
CA ALA A 330 10.34 -13.10 -2.55
C ALA A 330 11.25 -14.13 -3.23
N ILE A 331 12.06 -14.87 -2.47
CA ILE A 331 12.93 -15.93 -2.98
C ILE A 331 12.12 -17.12 -3.53
N LEU A 332 10.99 -17.44 -2.88
CA LEU A 332 10.09 -18.51 -3.28
C LEU A 332 9.44 -18.21 -4.64
N ILE A 333 9.03 -16.95 -4.86
CA ILE A 333 8.34 -16.50 -6.08
C ILE A 333 9.10 -15.32 -6.70
N PRO A 334 10.22 -15.55 -7.41
CA PRO A 334 11.02 -14.50 -8.04
C PRO A 334 10.41 -14.07 -9.39
N ARG A 335 9.09 -13.83 -9.43
CA ARG A 335 8.36 -13.32 -10.60
C ARG A 335 7.54 -12.09 -10.19
N LEU A 336 8.04 -10.91 -10.57
CA LEU A 336 7.52 -9.63 -10.10
C LEU A 336 6.03 -9.42 -10.43
N ASP A 337 5.66 -9.71 -11.67
CA ASP A 337 4.30 -9.58 -12.20
C ASP A 337 3.29 -10.46 -11.44
N LEU A 338 3.65 -11.71 -11.14
CA LEU A 338 2.77 -12.61 -10.41
C LEU A 338 2.64 -12.27 -8.93
N VAL A 339 3.72 -11.85 -8.26
CA VAL A 339 3.62 -11.44 -6.87
C VAL A 339 2.70 -10.21 -6.75
N ILE A 340 2.86 -9.24 -7.66
CA ILE A 340 1.97 -8.07 -7.74
C ILE A 340 0.51 -8.49 -7.93
N SER A 341 0.26 -9.37 -8.91
CA SER A 341 -1.09 -9.80 -9.23
C SER A 341 -1.73 -10.62 -8.10
N LEU A 342 -0.97 -11.51 -7.45
CA LEU A 342 -1.45 -12.33 -6.33
C LEU A 342 -1.79 -11.47 -5.12
N VAL A 343 -0.92 -10.54 -4.72
CA VAL A 343 -1.18 -9.64 -3.60
C VAL A 343 -2.39 -8.75 -3.90
N GLY A 344 -2.46 -8.20 -5.11
CA GLY A 344 -3.56 -7.35 -5.54
C GLY A 344 -4.92 -8.08 -5.60
N SER A 345 -4.93 -9.30 -6.13
CA SER A 345 -6.15 -10.10 -6.22
C SER A 345 -6.61 -10.64 -4.87
N VAL A 346 -5.71 -11.08 -3.98
CA VAL A 346 -6.09 -11.62 -2.68
C VAL A 346 -6.40 -10.51 -1.68
N SER A 347 -5.39 -9.74 -1.29
CA SER A 347 -5.51 -8.91 -0.10
C SER A 347 -5.98 -7.49 -0.41
N SER A 348 -5.51 -6.90 -1.51
CA SER A 348 -5.94 -5.56 -1.92
C SER A 348 -7.38 -5.54 -2.41
N SER A 349 -7.87 -6.57 -3.11
CA SER A 349 -9.29 -6.62 -3.53
C SER A 349 -10.24 -6.67 -2.32
N ALA A 350 -9.85 -7.40 -1.27
CA ALA A 350 -10.60 -7.47 -0.03
C ALA A 350 -10.70 -6.09 0.64
N LEU A 351 -9.57 -5.38 0.75
CA LEU A 351 -9.49 -4.08 1.42
C LEU A 351 -10.03 -2.90 0.59
N ALA A 352 -9.90 -2.93 -0.74
CA ALA A 352 -10.30 -1.84 -1.62
C ALA A 352 -11.76 -1.95 -2.07
N LEU A 353 -12.23 -3.16 -2.38
CA LEU A 353 -13.50 -3.37 -3.09
C LEU A 353 -14.54 -4.15 -2.28
N ILE A 354 -14.13 -5.06 -1.39
CA ILE A 354 -15.08 -5.89 -0.65
C ILE A 354 -15.47 -5.22 0.67
N ILE A 355 -14.50 -4.91 1.51
CA ILE A 355 -14.72 -4.46 2.89
C ILE A 355 -15.33 -3.06 2.96
N PRO A 356 -14.86 -2.02 2.25
CA PRO A 356 -15.40 -0.67 2.39
C PRO A 356 -16.89 -0.55 2.01
N PRO A 357 -17.36 -1.10 0.87
CA PRO A 357 -18.78 -1.05 0.53
C PRO A 357 -19.65 -1.83 1.52
N LEU A 358 -19.17 -2.97 2.02
CA LEU A 358 -19.89 -3.71 3.06
C LEU A 358 -19.99 -2.89 4.35
N LEU A 359 -18.94 -2.17 4.73
CA LEU A 359 -18.97 -1.30 5.91
C LEU A 359 -19.88 -0.08 5.73
N GLU A 360 -19.90 0.54 4.55
CA GLU A 360 -20.84 1.62 4.22
C GLU A 360 -22.27 1.11 4.39
N VAL A 361 -22.57 -0.06 3.80
CA VAL A 361 -23.88 -0.69 3.92
C VAL A 361 -24.22 -0.98 5.38
N THR A 362 -23.35 -1.64 6.14
CA THR A 362 -23.67 -2.05 7.51
C THR A 362 -23.80 -0.90 8.49
N THR A 363 -23.08 0.20 8.26
CA THR A 363 -23.03 1.36 9.17
C THR A 363 -24.20 2.30 8.90
N PHE A 364 -24.49 2.61 7.63
CA PHE A 364 -25.47 3.64 7.26
C PHE A 364 -26.86 3.08 6.90
N TYR A 365 -27.07 1.77 6.95
CA TYR A 365 -28.38 1.16 6.64
C TYR A 365 -29.54 1.76 7.46
N SER A 366 -29.32 2.00 8.75
CA SER A 366 -30.34 2.57 9.65
C SER A 366 -30.70 4.03 9.35
N GLU A 367 -29.85 4.76 8.62
CA GLU A 367 -30.08 6.16 8.27
C GLU A 367 -30.95 6.33 7.01
N GLY A 368 -31.45 5.24 6.43
CA GLY A 368 -32.34 5.26 5.28
C GLY A 368 -31.61 5.44 3.95
N MET A 369 -30.59 4.63 3.70
CA MET A 369 -29.83 4.67 2.44
C MET A 369 -30.70 4.47 1.20
N SER A 370 -30.31 5.17 0.12
CA SER A 370 -30.97 4.99 -1.17
C SER A 370 -30.73 3.58 -1.71
N PRO A 371 -31.74 2.92 -2.34
CA PRO A 371 -31.55 1.62 -2.97
C PRO A 371 -30.45 1.59 -4.03
N LEU A 372 -30.18 2.75 -4.65
CA LEU A 372 -29.11 2.91 -5.63
C LEU A 372 -27.72 2.81 -4.99
N THR A 373 -27.53 3.38 -3.80
CA THR A 373 -26.27 3.26 -3.04
C THR A 373 -26.00 1.80 -2.70
N ILE A 374 -27.00 1.09 -2.17
CA ILE A 374 -26.89 -0.34 -1.81
C ILE A 374 -26.58 -1.19 -3.05
N PHE A 375 -27.24 -0.93 -4.18
CA PHE A 375 -26.98 -1.66 -5.42
C PHE A 375 -25.55 -1.40 -5.94
N LYS A 376 -25.09 -0.13 -5.92
CA LYS A 376 -23.73 0.25 -6.30
C LYS A 376 -22.70 -0.44 -5.41
N ASP A 377 -22.89 -0.44 -4.09
CA ASP A 377 -21.99 -1.07 -3.12
C ASP A 377 -21.95 -2.59 -3.28
N ALA A 378 -23.11 -3.22 -3.46
CA ALA A 378 -23.21 -4.65 -3.74
C ALA A 378 -22.49 -5.01 -5.05
N LEU A 379 -22.64 -4.21 -6.11
CA LEU A 379 -21.97 -4.45 -7.39
C LEU A 379 -20.43 -4.37 -7.25
N ILE A 380 -19.92 -3.35 -6.55
CA ILE A 380 -18.48 -3.19 -6.30
C ILE A 380 -17.94 -4.37 -5.49
N SER A 381 -18.65 -4.76 -4.44
CA SER A 381 -18.25 -5.88 -3.57
C SER A 381 -18.26 -7.22 -4.31
N ILE A 382 -19.28 -7.48 -5.15
CA ILE A 382 -19.35 -8.68 -6.00
C ILE A 382 -18.20 -8.69 -7.02
N LEU A 383 -17.92 -7.56 -7.67
CA LEU A 383 -16.80 -7.45 -8.61
C LEU A 383 -15.47 -7.74 -7.90
N GLY A 384 -15.28 -7.16 -6.71
CA GLY A 384 -14.12 -7.43 -5.85
C GLY A 384 -13.99 -8.91 -5.50
N PHE A 385 -15.09 -9.56 -5.13
CA PHE A 385 -15.10 -10.98 -4.79
C PHE A 385 -14.82 -11.90 -5.99
N VAL A 386 -15.40 -11.61 -7.16
CA VAL A 386 -15.10 -12.35 -8.39
C VAL A 386 -13.63 -12.19 -8.76
N GLY A 387 -13.11 -10.95 -8.73
CA GLY A 387 -11.71 -10.66 -8.98
C GLY A 387 -10.77 -11.32 -7.98
N PHE A 388 -11.17 -11.41 -6.71
CA PHE A 388 -10.46 -12.17 -5.68
C PHE A 388 -10.33 -13.64 -6.07
N VAL A 389 -11.45 -14.32 -6.34
CA VAL A 389 -11.45 -15.76 -6.61
C VAL A 389 -10.71 -16.06 -7.92
N VAL A 390 -11.06 -15.37 -9.00
CA VAL A 390 -10.52 -15.64 -10.33
C VAL A 390 -9.05 -15.19 -10.42
N GLY A 391 -8.71 -14.02 -9.88
CA GLY A 391 -7.33 -13.52 -9.86
C GLY A 391 -6.40 -14.41 -9.05
N THR A 392 -6.84 -14.87 -7.87
CA THR A 392 -6.07 -15.80 -7.05
C THR A 392 -5.87 -17.14 -7.77
N TYR A 393 -6.93 -17.66 -8.40
CA TYR A 393 -6.85 -18.90 -9.15
C TYR A 393 -5.83 -18.83 -10.29
N GLU A 394 -5.90 -17.79 -11.14
CA GLU A 394 -4.97 -17.64 -12.27
C GLU A 394 -3.53 -17.40 -11.79
N ALA A 395 -3.32 -16.57 -10.77
CA ALA A 395 -1.99 -16.33 -10.22
C ALA A 395 -1.36 -17.62 -9.66
N LEU A 396 -2.13 -18.45 -8.96
CA LEU A 396 -1.67 -19.76 -8.46
C LEU A 396 -1.47 -20.77 -9.60
N TYR A 397 -2.34 -20.76 -10.60
CA TYR A 397 -2.24 -21.64 -11.75
C TYR A 397 -0.96 -21.36 -12.55
N GLU A 398 -0.64 -20.09 -12.81
CA GLU A 398 0.61 -19.71 -13.46
C GLU A 398 1.83 -20.01 -12.59
N LEU A 399 1.72 -19.86 -11.27
CA LEU A 399 2.80 -20.17 -10.33
C LEU A 399 3.20 -21.65 -10.35
N ILE A 400 2.22 -22.55 -10.50
CA ILE A 400 2.45 -24.01 -10.52
C ILE A 400 3.01 -24.47 -11.88
N GLN A 401 2.76 -23.74 -12.96
CA GLN A 401 3.33 -24.09 -14.25
C GLN A 401 4.85 -23.85 -14.27
N PRO A 402 5.66 -24.87 -14.62
CA PRO A 402 7.10 -24.70 -14.73
C PRO A 402 7.41 -23.68 -15.82
N SER A 403 8.36 -22.77 -15.53
CA SER A 403 8.88 -21.70 -16.43
C SER A 403 9.50 -22.19 -17.76
N ASN A 404 9.28 -23.45 -18.16
CA ASN A 404 9.80 -24.06 -19.36
C ASN A 404 8.69 -24.24 -20.40
N ALA A 405 8.16 -23.13 -20.90
CA ALA A 405 7.62 -23.12 -22.25
C ALA A 405 8.18 -21.87 -22.93
N PRO A 406 9.20 -21.98 -23.81
CA PRO A 406 9.33 -20.97 -24.84
C PRO A 406 7.99 -20.95 -25.55
N ILE A 407 7.28 -19.82 -25.48
CA ILE A 407 6.14 -19.59 -26.35
C ILE A 407 6.72 -19.48 -27.77
N PHE A 408 7.03 -20.62 -28.38
CA PHE A 408 6.96 -20.75 -29.81
C PHE A 408 5.48 -20.52 -30.12
N ILE A 409 5.15 -19.27 -30.45
CA ILE A 409 3.98 -18.97 -31.25
C ILE A 409 4.24 -19.70 -32.56
N ASN A 410 3.74 -20.94 -32.66
CA ASN A 410 3.58 -21.58 -33.95
C ASN A 410 2.61 -20.68 -34.71
N SER A 411 3.14 -19.96 -35.69
CA SER A 411 2.49 -18.94 -36.51
C SER A 411 1.34 -19.47 -37.39
N THR A 412 0.71 -20.58 -37.01
CA THR A 412 -0.25 -21.32 -37.84
C THR A 412 -1.62 -21.52 -37.21
N HIS A 413 -1.86 -21.09 -35.97
CA HIS A 413 -3.22 -21.11 -35.38
C HIS A 413 -3.91 -19.73 -35.29
N ALA A 414 -3.31 -18.68 -35.87
CA ALA A 414 -3.95 -17.37 -36.00
C ALA A 414 -4.86 -17.23 -37.24
N PHE A 415 -5.08 -18.31 -38.00
CA PHE A 415 -6.09 -18.37 -39.04
C PHE A 415 -6.85 -19.68 -38.92
N ILE A 416 -7.97 -19.65 -38.19
CA ILE A 416 -9.30 -20.19 -38.55
C ILE A 416 -10.29 -19.62 -37.52
#